data_AF-A0A6I0E2N3-F1
#
_entry.id   AF-A0A6I0E2N3-F1
#
_cell.length_a   1.000
_cell.length_b   1.000
_cell.length_c   1.000
_cell.angle_alpha   90.00
_cell.angle_beta   90.00
_cell.angle_gamma   90.00
#
_symmetry.space_group_name_H-M   'P 1'
#
loop_
_entity.id
_entity.type
_entity.pdbx_description
1 polymer ?
#
loop_
_entity_poly.entity_id
_entity_poly.type
_entity_poly.pdbx_seq_one_letter_code
_entity_poly.pdbx_strand_id
1 'polypeptide(L)'
;MKNSEPIITMIGEIQIASKKRIYTISAITGLLALVFSPFGFNTQIGSTTISVPWALIFPIIVSLSYGWKSGLIAGLSGGALFPFLLWPNNGYANLITFSLFLSLYSILGLVIQKQYIFKKQTYYYQLIIFLIIFSVV
;
A
#
# COMPACT_ATOMS: atom_id res chain seq x y z
N MET A 1 -35.72 -0.51 31.91
CA MET A 1 -34.29 -0.33 31.56
C MET A 1 -34.23 0.11 30.12
N LYS A 2 -33.91 1.38 29.88
CA LYS A 2 -33.91 1.98 28.53
C LYS A 2 -32.52 1.72 27.94
N ASN A 3 -32.44 0.91 26.89
CA ASN A 3 -31.20 0.69 26.15
C ASN A 3 -30.68 2.03 25.66
N SER A 4 -29.54 2.46 26.19
CA SER A 4 -28.78 3.61 25.71
C SER A 4 -28.16 3.25 24.37
N GLU A 5 -28.84 3.63 23.29
CA GLU A 5 -28.24 3.62 21.95
C GLU A 5 -26.99 4.52 21.95
N PRO A 6 -25.88 4.10 21.32
CA PRO A 6 -24.70 4.95 21.23
C PRO A 6 -25.03 6.16 20.35
N ILE A 7 -24.97 7.35 20.96
CA ILE A 7 -25.14 8.63 20.29
C ILE A 7 -24.03 8.78 19.25
N ILE A 8 -24.38 8.60 17.98
CA ILE A 8 -23.53 8.95 16.84
C ILE A 8 -23.52 10.48 16.78
N THR A 9 -22.47 11.09 17.32
CA THR A 9 -22.20 12.52 17.13
C THR A 9 -21.89 12.77 15.65
N MET A 10 -22.91 13.19 14.90
CA MET A 10 -22.81 13.61 13.51
C MET A 10 -22.09 14.96 13.44
N ILE A 11 -20.77 14.94 13.23
CA ILE A 11 -19.99 16.09 12.77
C ILE A 11 -19.61 15.79 11.31
N GLY A 12 -20.45 16.23 10.38
CA GLY A 12 -20.28 15.99 8.94
C GLY A 12 -20.61 14.55 8.52
N GLU A 13 -21.19 14.38 7.35
CA GLU A 13 -21.63 13.10 6.77
C GLU A 13 -20.46 12.17 6.34
N ILE A 14 -19.45 12.00 7.19
CA ILE A 14 -18.39 11.02 6.99
C ILE A 14 -18.54 9.98 8.08
N GLN A 15 -19.28 8.91 7.79
CA GLN A 15 -19.27 7.72 8.64
C GLN A 15 -17.83 7.20 8.72
N ILE A 16 -17.18 7.37 9.87
CA ILE A 16 -15.86 6.80 10.13
C ILE A 16 -16.04 5.27 10.12
N ALA A 17 -15.60 4.63 9.03
CA ALA A 17 -15.67 3.18 8.90
C ALA A 17 -14.97 2.50 10.09
N SER A 18 -15.57 1.41 10.61
CA SER A 18 -14.98 0.69 11.74
C SER A 18 -13.58 0.18 11.41
N LYS A 19 -12.69 0.11 12.41
CA LYS A 19 -11.32 -0.41 12.24
C LYS A 19 -11.30 -1.79 11.58
N LYS A 20 -12.25 -2.66 11.96
CA LYS A 20 -12.43 -3.99 11.36
C LYS A 20 -12.68 -3.88 9.86
N ARG A 21 -13.62 -3.02 9.43
CA ARG A 21 -13.94 -2.80 8.01
C ARG A 21 -12.72 -2.31 7.23
N ILE A 22 -11.97 -1.35 7.78
CA ILE A 22 -10.75 -0.82 7.15
C ILE A 22 -9.71 -1.92 6.91
N TYR A 23 -9.44 -2.75 7.92
CA TYR A 23 -8.46 -3.83 7.80
C TYR A 23 -8.92 -4.91 6.83
N THR A 24 -10.22 -5.25 6.81
CA THR A 24 -10.79 -6.16 5.82
C THR A 24 -10.64 -5.61 4.41
N ILE A 25 -10.97 -4.34 4.17
CA ILE A 25 -10.78 -3.68 2.87
C ILE A 25 -9.30 -3.77 2.47
N SER A 26 -8.39 -3.43 3.38
CA SER A 26 -6.94 -3.46 3.14
C SER A 26 -6.43 -4.85 2.74
N ALA A 27 -6.90 -5.89 3.43
CA ALA A 27 -6.53 -7.27 3.10
C ALA A 27 -7.06 -7.69 1.73
N ILE A 28 -8.30 -7.30 1.41
CA ILE A 28 -8.91 -7.57 0.10
C ILE A 28 -8.13 -6.85 -1.01
N THR A 29 -7.82 -5.55 -0.85
CA THR A 29 -7.03 -4.83 -1.87
C THR A 29 -5.62 -5.39 -2.04
N GLY A 30 -4.99 -5.86 -0.96
CA GLY A 30 -3.72 -6.57 -1.04
C GLY A 30 -3.81 -7.87 -1.84
N LEU A 31 -4.84 -8.68 -1.58
CA LEU A 31 -5.09 -9.89 -2.34
C LEU A 31 -5.41 -9.59 -3.82
N LEU A 32 -6.24 -8.59 -4.10
CA LEU A 32 -6.53 -8.15 -5.47
C LEU A 32 -5.26 -7.70 -6.18
N ALA A 33 -4.35 -7.01 -5.49
CA ALA A 33 -3.05 -6.64 -6.06
C ALA A 33 -2.24 -7.85 -6.52
N LEU A 34 -2.23 -8.92 -5.71
CA LEU A 34 -1.56 -10.17 -6.05
C LEU A 34 -2.22 -10.84 -7.27
N VAL A 35 -3.54 -11.02 -7.24
CA VAL A 35 -4.30 -11.69 -8.31
C VAL A 35 -4.20 -10.94 -9.63
N PHE A 36 -4.24 -9.61 -9.61
CA PHE A 36 -4.20 -8.79 -10.82
C PHE A 36 -2.78 -8.46 -11.30
N SER A 37 -1.74 -8.72 -10.50
CA SER A 37 -0.35 -8.43 -10.88
C SER A 37 0.12 -9.08 -12.19
N PRO A 38 -0.33 -10.29 -12.60
CA PRO A 38 0.08 -10.89 -13.88
C PRO A 38 -0.49 -10.16 -15.11
N PHE A 39 -1.60 -9.44 -14.96
CA PHE A 39 -2.23 -8.67 -16.03
C PHE A 39 -1.59 -7.28 -16.20
N GLY A 40 -0.30 -7.18 -15.92
CA GLY A 40 0.52 -5.98 -16.06
C GLY A 40 1.02 -5.75 -17.48
N PHE A 41 1.68 -4.61 -17.69
CA PHE A 41 2.36 -4.34 -18.95
C PHE A 41 3.68 -5.08 -18.97
N ASN A 42 3.87 -5.97 -19.95
CA ASN A 42 5.09 -6.72 -20.14
C ASN A 42 5.73 -6.30 -21.46
N THR A 43 6.98 -5.87 -21.41
CA THR A 43 7.77 -5.57 -22.61
C THR A 43 9.08 -6.32 -22.57
N GLN A 44 9.48 -6.87 -23.71
CA GLN A 44 10.74 -7.59 -23.83
C GLN A 44 11.73 -6.70 -24.60
N ILE A 45 12.85 -6.41 -23.96
CA ILE A 45 13.96 -5.65 -24.55
C ILE A 45 15.18 -6.57 -24.57
N GLY A 46 15.50 -7.11 -25.74
CA GLY A 46 16.55 -8.13 -25.88
C GLY A 46 16.23 -9.39 -25.08
N SER A 47 17.13 -9.76 -24.16
CA SER A 47 16.96 -10.90 -23.25
C SER A 47 16.26 -10.54 -21.93
N THR A 48 15.93 -9.27 -21.70
CA THR A 48 15.36 -8.78 -20.44
C THR A 48 13.86 -8.55 -20.60
N THR A 49 13.08 -9.14 -19.69
CA THR A 49 11.63 -8.87 -19.61
C THR A 49 11.38 -7.84 -18.51
N ILE A 50 10.78 -6.71 -18.88
CA ILE A 50 10.36 -5.67 -17.95
C ILE A 50 8.86 -5.80 -17.75
N SER A 51 8.47 -6.03 -16.50
CA SER A 51 7.07 -6.19 -16.10
C SER A 51 6.66 -5.07 -15.16
N VAL A 52 5.63 -4.32 -15.54
CA VAL A 52 5.05 -3.24 -14.72
C VAL A 52 3.63 -3.64 -14.31
N PRO A 53 3.44 -4.17 -13.09
CA PRO A 53 2.12 -4.54 -12.60
C PRO A 53 1.35 -3.30 -12.14
N TRP A 54 0.28 -2.95 -12.84
CA TRP A 54 -0.57 -1.80 -12.49
C TRP A 54 -1.33 -2.01 -11.17
N ALA A 55 -1.55 -3.27 -10.78
CA ALA A 55 -2.30 -3.67 -9.59
C ALA A 55 -1.67 -3.20 -8.26
N LEU A 56 -0.41 -2.75 -8.28
CA LEU A 56 0.27 -2.12 -7.14
C LEU A 56 -0.40 -0.81 -6.68
N ILE A 57 -1.30 -0.26 -7.48
CA ILE A 57 -2.10 0.89 -7.07
C ILE A 57 -3.06 0.57 -5.91
N PHE A 58 -3.52 -0.68 -5.78
CA PHE A 58 -4.49 -1.03 -4.74
C PHE A 58 -3.94 -0.85 -3.33
N PRO A 59 -2.77 -1.43 -2.95
CA PRO A 59 -2.19 -1.23 -1.62
C PRO A 59 -1.79 0.23 -1.35
N ILE A 60 -1.43 0.98 -2.40
CA ILE A 60 -1.14 2.41 -2.33
C ILE A 60 -2.40 3.19 -1.91
N ILE A 61 -3.54 2.94 -2.55
CA ILE A 61 -4.80 3.64 -2.25
C ILE A 61 -5.21 3.43 -0.79
N VAL A 62 -5.22 2.18 -0.31
CA VAL A 62 -5.61 1.93 1.10
C VAL A 62 -4.60 2.54 2.07
N SER A 63 -3.30 2.44 1.78
CA SER A 63 -2.26 3.09 2.59
C SER A 63 -2.47 4.61 2.73
N LEU A 64 -2.74 5.29 1.62
CA LEU A 64 -3.02 6.74 1.60
C LEU A 64 -4.38 7.10 2.21
N SER A 65 -5.35 6.18 2.21
CA SER A 65 -6.69 6.43 2.73
C SER A 65 -6.80 6.21 4.23
N TYR A 66 -6.09 5.21 4.76
CA TYR A 66 -6.27 4.74 6.14
C TYR A 66 -4.96 4.65 6.97
N GLY A 67 -3.83 5.06 6.39
CA GLY A 67 -2.55 5.19 7.07
C GLY A 67 -1.70 3.91 7.08
N TRP A 68 -0.53 3.97 7.72
CA TRP A 68 0.51 2.94 7.58
C TRP A 68 0.09 1.52 7.92
N LYS A 69 -0.79 1.34 8.92
CA LYS A 69 -1.29 0.01 9.31
C LYS A 69 -2.06 -0.65 8.17
N SER A 70 -2.87 0.13 7.45
CA SER A 70 -3.60 -0.39 6.28
C SER A 70 -2.66 -0.74 5.14
N GLY A 71 -1.62 0.07 4.90
CA GLY A 71 -0.57 -0.22 3.92
C GLY A 71 0.21 -1.50 4.23
N LEU A 72 0.57 -1.73 5.50
CA LEU A 72 1.18 -2.98 5.95
C LEU A 72 0.28 -4.19 5.71
N ILE A 73 -0.99 -4.09 6.11
CA ILE A 73 -1.95 -5.19 5.93
C ILE A 73 -2.13 -5.49 4.45
N ALA A 74 -2.28 -4.47 3.60
CA ALA A 74 -2.40 -4.64 2.15
C ALA A 74 -1.11 -5.21 1.53
N GLY A 75 0.06 -4.81 2.01
CA GLY A 75 1.34 -5.37 1.58
C GLY A 75 1.47 -6.87 1.92
N LEU A 76 1.25 -7.22 3.19
CA LEU A 76 1.39 -8.60 3.69
C LEU A 76 0.33 -9.56 3.15
N SER A 77 -0.87 -9.07 2.86
CA SER A 77 -1.95 -9.90 2.30
C SER A 77 -1.79 -10.22 0.81
N GLY A 78 -0.90 -9.53 0.11
CA GLY A 78 -0.62 -9.83 -1.30
C GLY A 78 0.12 -8.73 -2.06
N GLY A 79 -0.07 -7.46 -1.66
CA GLY A 79 0.46 -6.31 -2.39
C GLY A 79 1.98 -6.26 -2.53
N ALA A 80 2.72 -6.83 -1.58
CA ALA A 80 4.18 -6.95 -1.64
C ALA A 80 4.63 -8.35 -2.09
N LEU A 81 3.73 -9.34 -2.12
CA LEU A 81 4.03 -10.74 -2.46
C LEU A 81 4.04 -11.00 -3.98
N PHE A 82 3.57 -10.05 -4.79
CA PHE A 82 3.52 -10.21 -6.24
C PHE A 82 4.84 -10.63 -6.93
N PRO A 83 6.06 -10.26 -6.47
CA PRO A 83 7.30 -10.69 -7.13
C PRO A 83 7.49 -12.20 -7.09
N PHE A 84 7.02 -12.86 -6.03
CA PHE A 84 7.06 -14.32 -5.91
C PHE A 84 6.13 -15.02 -6.90
N LEU A 85 5.06 -14.35 -7.32
CA LEU A 85 4.14 -14.85 -8.33
C LEU A 85 4.68 -14.63 -9.75
N LEU A 86 5.24 -13.45 -10.01
CA LEU A 86 5.72 -13.09 -11.35
C LEU A 86 7.10 -13.67 -11.68
N TRP A 87 7.98 -13.78 -10.70
CA TRP A 87 9.37 -14.18 -10.88
C TRP A 87 9.76 -15.34 -9.94
N PRO A 88 9.10 -16.50 -10.03
CA PRO A 88 9.30 -17.61 -9.09
C PRO A 88 10.76 -18.12 -9.05
N ASN A 89 11.51 -17.94 -10.14
CA ASN A 89 12.90 -18.37 -10.26
C ASN A 89 13.89 -17.50 -9.46
N ASN A 90 13.47 -16.33 -8.96
CA ASN A 90 14.32 -15.32 -8.33
C ASN A 90 14.01 -15.14 -6.83
N GLY A 91 13.79 -16.23 -6.09
CA GLY A 91 13.29 -16.20 -4.71
C GLY A 91 14.02 -15.24 -3.75
N TYR A 92 15.36 -15.21 -3.77
CA TYR A 92 16.15 -14.28 -2.93
C TYR A 92 16.01 -12.81 -3.36
N ALA A 93 15.99 -12.52 -4.65
CA ALA A 93 15.78 -11.16 -5.15
C ALA A 93 14.36 -10.66 -4.80
N ASN A 94 13.38 -11.56 -4.87
CA ASN A 94 11.99 -11.27 -4.51
C ASN A 94 11.83 -10.88 -3.04
N LEU A 95 12.67 -11.37 -2.11
CA LEU A 95 12.64 -10.94 -0.70
C LEU A 95 13.01 -9.46 -0.55
N ILE A 96 13.97 -8.98 -1.33
CA ILE A 96 14.37 -7.57 -1.35
C ILE A 96 13.24 -6.74 -1.92
N THR A 97 12.69 -7.13 -3.08
CA THR A 97 11.56 -6.44 -3.71
C THR A 97 10.33 -6.41 -2.80
N PHE A 98 10.01 -7.52 -2.13
CA PHE A 98 8.95 -7.61 -1.13
C PHE A 98 9.17 -6.60 0.00
N SER A 99 10.38 -6.56 0.56
CA SER A 99 10.73 -5.66 1.67
C SER A 99 10.63 -4.19 1.25
N LEU A 100 11.03 -3.87 0.01
CA LEU A 100 10.91 -2.54 -0.57
C LEU A 100 9.45 -2.11 -0.72
N PHE A 101 8.60 -2.94 -1.33
CA PHE A 101 7.19 -2.60 -1.50
C PHE A 101 6.43 -2.53 -0.18
N LEU A 102 6.71 -3.44 0.75
CA LEU A 102 6.13 -3.41 2.09
C LEU A 102 6.51 -2.11 2.83
N SER A 103 7.76 -1.71 2.73
CA SER A 103 8.25 -0.44 3.29
C SER A 103 7.62 0.77 2.61
N LEU A 104 7.53 0.78 1.27
CA LEU A 104 6.86 1.82 0.50
C LEU A 104 5.41 2.02 0.96
N TYR A 105 4.62 0.95 1.03
CA TYR A 105 3.22 1.06 1.45
C TYR A 105 3.11 1.53 2.90
N SER A 106 4.03 1.14 3.78
CA SER A 106 4.04 1.60 5.16
C SER A 106 4.37 3.09 5.26
N ILE A 107 5.42 3.52 4.55
CA ILE A 107 5.91 4.90 4.55
C ILE A 107 4.87 5.84 3.96
N LEU A 108 4.24 5.49 2.83
CA LEU A 108 3.17 6.30 2.23
C LEU A 108 2.05 6.61 3.23
N GLY A 109 1.63 5.61 4.00
CA GLY A 109 0.60 5.77 5.01
C GLY A 109 1.09 6.54 6.24
N LEU A 110 2.37 6.41 6.61
CA LEU A 110 2.98 7.22 7.68
C LEU A 110 3.04 8.69 7.29
N VAL A 111 3.41 8.98 6.04
CA VAL A 111 3.47 10.35 5.50
C VAL A 111 2.10 11.00 5.54
N ILE A 112 1.06 10.30 5.08
CA ILE A 112 -0.31 10.85 5.09
C ILE A 112 -0.84 11.05 6.52
N GLN A 113 -0.58 10.10 7.41
CA GLN A 113 -1.05 10.21 8.79
C GLN A 113 -0.32 11.35 9.52
N LYS A 114 0.97 11.57 9.23
CA LYS A 114 1.73 12.71 9.74
C LYS A 114 1.35 14.02 9.05
N GLN A 115 0.94 14.04 7.78
CA GLN A 115 0.41 15.25 7.13
C GLN A 115 -0.89 15.74 7.77
N TYR A 116 -1.71 14.82 8.28
CA TYR A 116 -2.86 15.17 9.12
C TYR A 116 -2.46 15.86 10.43
N ILE A 117 -1.20 15.69 10.87
CA ILE A 117 -0.66 16.19 12.15
C ILE A 117 0.29 17.40 11.94
N PHE A 118 0.98 17.52 10.80
CA PHE A 118 1.99 18.56 10.52
C PHE A 118 1.85 19.20 9.12
N LYS A 119 1.88 20.55 9.08
CA LYS A 119 1.68 21.38 7.87
C LYS A 119 2.65 21.06 6.71
N LYS A 120 2.05 20.91 5.52
CA LYS A 120 2.46 20.98 4.08
C LYS A 120 3.94 21.06 3.62
N GLN A 121 4.91 21.52 4.41
CA GLN A 121 6.28 21.83 3.93
C GLN A 121 7.23 20.62 3.94
N THR A 122 7.06 19.66 4.86
CA THR A 122 7.99 18.53 5.06
C THR A 122 7.86 17.40 4.02
N TYR A 123 6.80 17.45 3.20
CA TYR A 123 6.40 16.40 2.26
C TYR A 123 7.39 16.20 1.10
N TYR A 124 7.83 17.30 0.48
CA TYR A 124 8.72 17.22 -0.69
C TYR A 124 10.06 16.57 -0.33
N TYR A 125 10.61 16.86 0.84
CA TYR A 125 11.89 16.30 1.27
C TYR A 125 11.82 14.78 1.51
N GLN A 126 10.71 14.26 2.07
CA GLN A 126 10.59 12.82 2.32
C GLN A 126 10.38 12.01 1.04
N LEU A 127 9.62 12.55 0.08
CA LEU A 127 9.47 11.97 -1.25
C LEU A 127 10.77 12.00 -2.05
N ILE A 128 11.50 13.12 -1.99
CA ILE A 128 12.81 13.26 -2.63
C ILE A 128 13.82 12.29 -2.01
N ILE A 129 13.88 12.18 -0.67
CA ILE A 129 14.75 11.21 0.00
C ILE A 129 14.39 9.77 -0.38
N PHE A 130 13.09 9.44 -0.44
CA PHE A 130 12.64 8.13 -0.89
C PHE A 130 13.06 7.84 -2.34
N LEU A 131 12.87 8.79 -3.26
CA LEU A 131 13.28 8.65 -4.66
C LEU A 131 14.80 8.56 -4.82
N ILE A 132 15.57 9.28 -3.99
CA ILE A 132 17.04 9.18 -3.97
C ILE A 132 17.47 7.79 -3.50
N ILE A 133 16.91 7.28 -2.40
CA ILE A 133 17.19 5.94 -1.90
C ILE A 133 16.81 4.88 -2.95
N PHE A 134 15.68 5.09 -3.65
CA PHE A 134 15.21 4.20 -4.71
C PHE A 134 16.08 4.23 -5.98
N SER A 135 16.76 5.35 -6.26
CA SER A 135 17.63 5.49 -7.45
C SER A 135 19.02 4.87 -7.29
N VAL A 136 19.40 4.51 -6.06
CA VAL A 136 20.74 3.97 -5.72
C VAL A 136 20.71 2.44 -5.56
N VAL A 137 19.53 1.82 -5.66
CA VAL A 137 19.31 0.36 -5.64
C VAL A 137 18.99 -0.11 -7.06
#